data_AF-A0A7W9G9L6-F1
#
_entry.id   AF-A0A7W9G9L6-F1
#
_cell.length_a   1.000
_cell.length_b   1.000
_cell.length_c   1.000
_cell.angle_alpha   90.00
_cell.angle_beta   90.00
_cell.angle_gamma   90.00
#
_symmetry.space_group_name_H-M   'P 1'
#
loop_
_entity.id
_entity.type
_entity.pdbx_description
1 polymer ?
#
loop_
_entity_poly.entity_id
_entity_poly.type
_entity_poly.pdbx_seq_one_letter_code
_entity_poly.pdbx_strand_id
1 'polypeptide(L)'
;MIPLPLARIAEITSGALTGMADPRAVVRGPVVIDSRAVEPGSLFVAIKGARVDGHDFAAQAIRAGAVAVLATRPVEGPAVIVPDAAAALAELATAQAAALPDVTVIGVTGSAGKTSTKDLLARLTARVGPTIAPVGSFNNELGHPLTVLRADLDTRFMVLELAARNIGHIKDLTRIAPPQIGVVLNVGTAHLGVFGGKEAIAKAKGELVEALPRTGVAVLNADDPLVRAMASRTDARVTFFGRGESASIRAEGVTVDARGRASFTLRTPSGSAPVSLQLYGEHAVDNALAAAAAGYELGLPVATIAAELSQATPLSRWRMEVTDRADGVTVVNDAYNANPDSMRAAFAAFEVLGRGRRRFAVIAALRELGDEGPALNAELGRLAGGSGLAGLIVAGPDAGPVLEGARSAAAEAQAAAQAALDAQAAAQAAAGVPQAPVPHQDAPQGWHGPSPDQGWHGPAQDQGWHGPAPDQGWHGPAQDQGWHGPSPEQGAPQPGRQAPGAGGVPPQGWQAPPAGGPVAGAPPGAGAAYPAQAMRIVHVPDAEAAAAELAGWLRPGDAVLVKGPRAMGLERTAELVLGGAAQ
;
A
#
# COMPACT_ATOMS: atom_id res chain seq x y z
N MET A 1 21.99 17.39 -8.30
CA MET A 1 22.65 17.24 -9.63
C MET A 1 24.08 17.74 -9.53
N ILE A 2 25.02 17.08 -10.20
CA ILE A 2 26.37 17.64 -10.40
C ILE A 2 26.24 18.87 -11.32
N PRO A 3 26.85 20.03 -10.99
CA PRO A 3 26.84 21.20 -11.88
C PRO A 3 27.46 20.92 -13.25
N LEU A 4 26.75 21.22 -14.33
CA LEU A 4 27.22 20.96 -15.70
C LEU A 4 27.12 22.22 -16.59
N PRO A 5 28.20 22.63 -17.28
CA PRO A 5 28.15 23.66 -18.32
C PRO A 5 27.29 23.23 -19.51
N LEU A 6 26.62 24.18 -20.18
CA LEU A 6 25.81 23.90 -21.37
C LEU A 6 26.62 23.22 -22.49
N ALA A 7 27.90 23.56 -22.66
CA ALA A 7 28.79 22.86 -23.60
C ALA A 7 28.91 21.35 -23.30
N ARG A 8 29.01 20.98 -22.01
CA ARG A 8 29.13 19.57 -21.61
C ARG A 8 27.79 18.83 -21.73
N ILE A 9 26.67 19.51 -21.50
CA ILE A 9 25.33 18.94 -21.74
C ILE A 9 25.17 18.67 -23.24
N ALA A 10 25.48 19.66 -24.09
CA ALA A 10 25.44 19.50 -25.55
C ALA A 10 26.36 18.37 -26.04
N GLU A 11 27.56 18.22 -25.48
CA GLU A 11 28.46 17.11 -25.79
C GLU A 11 27.87 15.74 -25.38
N ILE A 12 27.34 15.61 -24.16
CA ILE A 12 26.76 14.36 -23.65
C ILE A 12 25.56 13.93 -24.50
N THR A 13 24.68 14.88 -24.86
CA THR A 13 23.43 14.59 -25.59
C THR A 13 23.56 14.68 -27.11
N SER A 14 24.80 14.78 -27.64
CA SER A 14 25.08 15.05 -29.06
C SER A 14 24.26 16.20 -29.66
N GLY A 15 23.98 17.24 -28.85
CA GLY A 15 23.11 18.36 -29.17
C GLY A 15 23.84 19.60 -29.68
N ALA A 16 23.12 20.49 -30.36
CA ALA A 16 23.62 21.76 -30.85
C ALA A 16 23.16 22.93 -29.95
N LEU A 17 24.10 23.76 -29.50
CA LEU A 17 23.76 25.01 -28.79
C LEU A 17 23.18 26.04 -29.77
N THR A 18 22.05 26.65 -29.39
CA THR A 18 21.52 27.84 -30.08
C THR A 18 22.44 29.05 -29.86
N GLY A 19 22.40 30.03 -30.77
CA GLY A 19 23.19 31.27 -30.67
C GLY A 19 22.89 32.14 -29.44
N MET A 20 21.84 31.83 -28.66
CA MET A 20 21.51 32.49 -27.39
C MET A 20 22.10 31.78 -26.17
N ALA A 21 22.68 30.58 -26.31
CA ALA A 21 23.21 29.80 -25.21
C ALA A 21 24.72 30.05 -25.01
N ASP A 22 25.12 30.66 -23.88
CA ASP A 22 26.54 30.72 -23.51
C ASP A 22 27.01 29.29 -23.15
N PRO A 23 28.00 28.72 -23.87
CA PRO A 23 28.52 27.37 -23.59
C PRO A 23 29.04 27.19 -22.16
N ARG A 24 29.38 28.28 -21.46
CA ARG A 24 29.91 28.30 -20.09
C ARG A 24 28.83 28.49 -19.03
N ALA A 25 27.58 28.78 -19.40
CA ALA A 25 26.48 28.84 -18.43
C ALA A 25 26.29 27.46 -17.79
N VAL A 26 26.07 27.41 -16.47
CA VAL A 26 26.11 26.17 -15.69
C VAL A 26 24.74 25.86 -15.13
N VAL A 27 24.19 24.70 -15.49
CA VAL A 27 23.01 24.13 -14.84
C VAL A 27 23.40 23.65 -13.44
N ARG A 28 22.66 24.10 -12.43
CA ARG A 28 22.91 23.82 -10.99
C ARG A 28 21.64 23.38 -10.24
N GLY A 29 20.48 23.84 -10.69
CA GLY A 29 19.16 23.48 -10.16
C GLY A 29 18.64 22.17 -10.77
N PRO A 30 17.38 21.79 -10.48
CA PRO A 30 16.82 20.53 -10.95
C PRO A 30 16.61 20.49 -12.47
N VAL A 31 16.80 19.31 -13.08
CA VAL A 31 16.33 19.01 -14.43
C VAL A 31 14.85 18.65 -14.37
N VAL A 32 13.99 19.33 -15.14
CA VAL A 32 12.52 19.21 -15.02
C VAL A 32 11.81 19.17 -16.38
N ILE A 33 10.70 18.43 -16.45
CA ILE A 33 9.80 18.36 -17.63
C ILE A 33 8.49 19.15 -17.44
N ASP A 34 8.26 19.72 -16.24
CA ASP A 34 7.11 20.55 -15.92
C ASP A 34 7.60 21.99 -15.74
N SER A 35 7.08 22.92 -16.55
CA SER A 35 7.49 24.33 -16.51
C SER A 35 7.12 25.03 -15.18
N ARG A 36 6.19 24.46 -14.41
CA ARG A 36 5.79 24.95 -13.08
C ARG A 36 6.76 24.51 -11.96
N ALA A 37 7.62 23.53 -12.24
CA ALA A 37 8.64 23.03 -11.32
C ALA A 37 10.04 23.60 -11.63
N VAL A 38 10.12 24.61 -12.51
CA VAL A 38 11.38 25.28 -12.83
C VAL A 38 11.82 26.18 -11.68
N GLU A 39 13.08 26.05 -11.29
CA GLU A 39 13.74 26.87 -10.28
C GLU A 39 14.94 27.61 -10.91
N PRO A 40 15.45 28.68 -10.30
CA PRO A 40 16.68 29.34 -10.73
C PRO A 40 17.85 28.34 -10.83
N GLY A 41 18.43 28.21 -12.02
CA GLY A 41 19.51 27.27 -12.29
C GLY A 41 19.09 25.94 -12.93
N SER A 42 17.79 25.70 -13.14
CA SER A 42 17.25 24.48 -13.77
C SER A 42 17.65 24.28 -15.24
N LEU A 43 17.52 23.04 -15.71
CA LEU A 43 17.39 22.70 -17.13
C LEU A 43 15.95 22.25 -17.39
N PHE A 44 15.22 22.94 -18.28
CA PHE A 44 13.88 22.53 -18.67
C PHE A 44 13.95 21.62 -19.90
N VAL A 45 13.28 20.47 -19.87
CA VAL A 45 13.31 19.48 -20.95
C VAL A 45 11.95 19.47 -21.65
N ALA A 46 11.93 19.93 -22.89
CA ALA A 46 10.73 20.13 -23.70
C ALA A 46 10.23 18.80 -24.31
N ILE A 47 9.54 18.00 -23.50
CA ILE A 47 8.90 16.76 -23.96
C ILE A 47 7.58 17.07 -24.68
N LYS A 48 7.40 16.50 -25.88
CA LYS A 48 6.11 16.52 -26.59
C LYS A 48 5.21 15.40 -26.08
N GLY A 49 4.21 15.75 -25.27
CA GLY A 49 3.18 14.83 -24.78
C GLY A 49 1.99 14.68 -25.74
N ALA A 50 1.07 13.79 -25.40
CA ALA A 50 -0.12 13.50 -26.21
C ALA A 50 -1.18 14.64 -26.24
N ARG A 51 -1.11 15.59 -25.30
CA ARG A 51 -2.05 16.72 -25.18
C ARG A 51 -1.38 18.10 -25.12
N VAL A 52 -0.08 18.14 -24.84
CA VAL A 52 0.69 19.33 -24.46
C VAL A 52 2.09 19.17 -25.04
N ASP A 53 2.59 20.17 -25.75
CA ASP A 53 3.96 20.20 -26.25
C ASP A 53 4.82 21.07 -25.31
N GLY A 54 5.81 20.47 -24.64
CA GLY A 54 6.68 21.17 -23.69
C GLY A 54 7.43 22.36 -24.30
N HIS A 55 7.66 22.36 -25.61
CA HIS A 55 8.32 23.46 -26.32
C HIS A 55 7.58 24.79 -26.19
N ASP A 56 6.25 24.77 -26.06
CA ASP A 56 5.44 25.98 -26.01
C ASP A 56 5.57 26.70 -24.64
N PHE A 57 6.19 26.04 -23.66
CA PHE A 57 6.48 26.58 -22.33
C PHE A 57 7.95 27.03 -22.17
N ALA A 58 8.78 26.94 -23.23
CA ALA A 58 10.19 27.30 -23.19
C ALA A 58 10.42 28.73 -22.66
N ALA A 59 9.71 29.72 -23.21
CA ALA A 59 9.82 31.11 -22.78
C ALA A 59 9.36 31.33 -21.31
N GLN A 60 8.40 30.53 -20.83
CA GLN A 60 8.00 30.54 -19.42
C GLN A 60 9.09 29.96 -18.52
N ALA A 61 9.69 28.84 -18.91
CA ALA A 61 10.78 28.20 -18.16
C ALA A 61 12.01 29.12 -18.05
N ILE A 62 12.42 29.78 -19.13
CA ILE A 62 13.51 30.77 -19.09
C ILE A 62 13.17 31.94 -18.14
N ARG A 63 11.94 32.47 -18.18
CA ARG A 63 11.50 33.51 -17.22
C ARG A 63 11.45 33.04 -15.77
N ALA A 64 11.21 31.75 -15.53
CA ALA A 64 11.23 31.15 -14.19
C ALA A 64 12.66 30.83 -13.68
N GLY A 65 13.69 31.03 -14.52
CA GLY A 65 15.09 30.90 -14.13
C GLY A 65 15.80 29.64 -14.65
N ALA A 66 15.22 28.90 -15.60
CA ALA A 66 15.94 27.87 -16.31
C ALA A 66 17.13 28.47 -17.09
N VAL A 67 18.30 27.82 -16.99
CA VAL A 67 19.54 28.23 -17.67
C VAL A 67 19.44 28.00 -19.17
N ALA A 68 18.75 26.93 -19.57
CA ALA A 68 18.45 26.60 -20.95
C ALA A 68 17.25 25.64 -21.05
N VAL A 69 16.81 25.42 -22.29
CA VAL A 69 15.87 24.36 -22.65
C VAL A 69 16.57 23.25 -23.44
N LEU A 70 16.36 21.98 -23.08
CA LEU A 70 16.69 20.83 -23.92
C LEU A 70 15.48 20.53 -24.81
N ALA A 71 15.62 20.71 -26.12
CA ALA A 71 14.50 20.76 -27.07
C ALA A 71 14.80 19.99 -28.37
N THR A 72 13.76 19.57 -29.09
CA THR A 72 13.89 18.94 -30.43
C THR A 72 13.71 19.90 -31.60
N ARG A 73 13.37 21.16 -31.32
CA ARG A 73 13.30 22.26 -32.29
C ARG A 73 13.76 23.57 -31.65
N PRO A 74 14.18 24.58 -32.45
CA PRO A 74 14.42 25.92 -31.93
C PRO A 74 13.22 26.47 -31.13
N VAL A 75 13.54 27.15 -30.04
CA VAL A 75 12.60 27.79 -29.11
C VAL A 75 13.12 29.20 -28.76
N GLU A 76 12.28 30.01 -28.13
CA GLU A 76 12.68 31.33 -27.62
C GLU A 76 13.58 31.16 -26.38
N GLY A 77 14.84 31.60 -26.49
CA GLY A 77 15.82 31.60 -25.40
C GLY A 77 17.00 30.64 -25.59
N PRO A 78 17.90 30.54 -24.60
CA PRO A 78 19.00 29.58 -24.60
C PRO A 78 18.49 28.13 -24.68
N ALA A 79 18.97 27.38 -25.67
CA ALA A 79 18.61 25.96 -25.81
C ALA A 79 19.75 25.08 -26.33
N VAL A 80 19.65 23.79 -25.98
CA VAL A 80 20.39 22.65 -26.55
C VAL A 80 19.39 21.90 -27.44
N ILE A 81 19.66 21.84 -28.74
CA ILE A 81 18.80 21.18 -29.73
C ILE A 81 19.28 19.76 -29.99
N VAL A 82 18.42 18.77 -29.76
CA VAL A 82 18.69 17.33 -29.87
C VAL A 82 17.68 16.63 -30.78
N PRO A 83 17.99 15.49 -31.41
CA PRO A 83 17.03 14.77 -32.24
C PRO A 83 15.86 14.20 -31.41
N ASP A 84 16.11 13.77 -30.17
CA ASP A 84 15.13 13.20 -29.26
C ASP A 84 15.43 13.67 -27.82
N ALA A 85 14.49 14.38 -27.20
CA ALA A 85 14.63 14.93 -25.86
C ALA A 85 14.52 13.88 -24.74
N ALA A 86 13.84 12.75 -24.97
CA ALA A 86 13.76 11.64 -24.02
C ALA A 86 15.05 10.81 -24.04
N ALA A 87 15.60 10.55 -25.23
CA ALA A 87 16.90 9.91 -25.37
C ALA A 87 18.02 10.77 -24.74
N ALA A 88 18.08 12.06 -25.07
CA ALA A 88 19.03 13.01 -24.50
C ALA A 88 18.92 13.11 -22.95
N LEU A 89 17.70 13.06 -22.41
CA LEU A 89 17.46 13.02 -20.97
C LEU A 89 18.02 11.74 -20.33
N ALA A 90 17.85 10.58 -20.98
CA ALA A 90 18.41 9.31 -20.54
C ALA A 90 19.96 9.29 -20.64
N GLU A 91 20.55 9.84 -21.70
CA GLU A 91 22.00 9.99 -21.87
C GLU A 91 22.61 10.87 -20.77
N LEU A 92 21.98 12.01 -20.47
CA LEU A 92 22.40 12.91 -19.39
C LEU A 92 22.34 12.22 -18.01
N ALA A 93 21.26 11.46 -17.75
CA ALA A 93 21.14 10.67 -16.53
C ALA A 93 22.18 9.55 -16.44
N THR A 94 22.49 8.89 -17.57
CA THR A 94 23.53 7.84 -17.65
C THR A 94 24.91 8.41 -17.33
N ALA A 95 25.25 9.58 -17.90
CA ALA A 95 26.50 10.28 -17.60
C ALA A 95 26.58 10.73 -16.13
N GLN A 96 25.45 11.16 -15.54
CA GLN A 96 25.36 11.53 -14.13
C GLN A 96 25.55 10.32 -13.20
N ALA A 97 24.99 9.16 -13.52
CA ALA A 97 25.21 7.93 -12.76
C ALA A 97 26.67 7.45 -12.86
N ALA A 98 27.25 7.48 -14.07
CA ALA A 98 28.64 7.08 -14.31
C ALA A 98 29.67 7.98 -13.61
N ALA A 99 29.32 9.23 -13.29
CA ALA A 99 30.15 10.17 -12.53
C ALA A 99 30.18 9.89 -11.01
N LEU A 100 29.44 8.90 -10.52
CA LEU A 100 29.28 8.58 -9.09
C LEU A 100 29.68 7.12 -8.80
N PRO A 101 30.98 6.75 -8.91
CA PRO A 101 31.42 5.35 -8.84
C PRO A 101 31.17 4.66 -7.49
N ASP A 102 31.06 5.42 -6.39
CA ASP A 102 30.85 4.91 -5.02
C ASP A 102 29.36 4.85 -4.61
N VAL A 103 28.43 5.11 -5.55
CA VAL A 103 26.99 5.06 -5.29
C VAL A 103 26.47 3.63 -5.38
N THR A 104 25.60 3.23 -4.44
CA THR A 104 24.89 1.95 -4.50
C THR A 104 23.48 2.17 -5.03
N VAL A 105 23.24 1.70 -6.25
CA VAL A 105 21.94 1.70 -6.92
C VAL A 105 21.17 0.43 -6.56
N ILE A 106 19.95 0.62 -6.08
CA ILE A 106 19.01 -0.43 -5.66
C ILE A 106 17.78 -0.32 -6.57
N GLY A 107 17.64 -1.24 -7.51
CA GLY A 107 16.47 -1.32 -8.38
C GLY A 107 15.35 -2.13 -7.73
N VAL A 108 14.09 -1.68 -7.86
CA VAL A 108 12.91 -2.37 -7.30
C VAL A 108 11.84 -2.56 -8.36
N THR A 109 11.42 -3.81 -8.59
CA THR A 109 10.27 -4.11 -9.46
C THR A 109 9.30 -5.14 -8.86
N GLY A 110 8.10 -5.21 -9.43
CA GLY A 110 6.97 -5.99 -8.93
C GLY A 110 5.68 -5.60 -9.65
N SER A 111 4.63 -6.41 -9.56
CA SER A 111 3.30 -6.03 -10.05
C SER A 111 2.61 -5.11 -9.02
N ALA A 112 2.69 -5.44 -7.73
CA ALA A 112 2.30 -4.61 -6.59
C ALA A 112 3.49 -4.34 -5.64
N GLY A 113 3.31 -3.44 -4.67
CA GLY A 113 4.27 -3.20 -3.57
C GLY A 113 5.46 -2.27 -3.85
N LYS A 114 5.84 -2.08 -5.13
CA LYS A 114 7.04 -1.33 -5.57
C LYS A 114 7.32 -0.05 -4.78
N THR A 115 6.41 0.92 -4.82
CA THR A 115 6.61 2.24 -4.21
C THR A 115 6.70 2.18 -2.69
N SER A 116 5.89 1.32 -2.05
CA SER A 116 5.92 1.12 -0.59
C SER A 116 7.24 0.49 -0.15
N THR A 117 7.75 -0.48 -0.91
CA THR A 117 9.08 -1.05 -0.66
C THR A 117 10.20 -0.03 -0.91
N LYS A 118 10.10 0.79 -1.98
CA LYS A 118 11.02 1.91 -2.25
C LYS A 118 11.05 2.92 -1.10
N ASP A 119 9.92 3.25 -0.49
CA ASP A 119 9.85 4.15 0.66
C ASP A 119 10.52 3.55 1.90
N LEU A 120 10.31 2.26 2.17
CA LEU A 120 10.99 1.53 3.26
C LEU A 120 12.51 1.42 3.03
N LEU A 121 12.93 1.11 1.80
CA LEU A 121 14.34 1.07 1.41
C LEU A 121 15.00 2.44 1.53
N ALA A 122 14.36 3.50 1.06
CA ALA A 122 14.88 4.86 1.15
C ALA A 122 15.09 5.28 2.62
N ARG A 123 14.18 4.87 3.51
CA ARG A 123 14.34 5.06 4.96
C ARG A 123 15.55 4.29 5.51
N LEU A 124 15.69 3.00 5.17
CA LEU A 124 16.79 2.16 5.63
C LEU A 124 18.16 2.67 5.13
N THR A 125 18.28 3.04 3.85
CA THR A 125 19.53 3.55 3.28
C THR A 125 19.88 4.94 3.82
N ALA A 126 18.90 5.80 4.12
CA ALA A 126 19.12 7.11 4.72
C ALA A 126 19.76 7.04 6.14
N ARG A 127 19.73 5.87 6.81
CA ARG A 127 20.48 5.63 8.04
C ARG A 127 21.97 5.36 7.82
N VAL A 128 22.36 4.99 6.60
CA VAL A 128 23.74 4.68 6.21
C VAL A 128 24.40 5.86 5.50
N GLY A 129 23.66 6.62 4.68
CA GLY A 129 24.16 7.81 4.02
C GLY A 129 23.14 8.51 3.13
N PRO A 130 23.51 9.65 2.51
CA PRO A 130 22.64 10.40 1.62
C PRO A 130 22.01 9.53 0.53
N THR A 131 20.68 9.54 0.47
CA THR A 131 19.88 8.69 -0.40
C THR A 131 19.02 9.55 -1.31
N ILE A 132 18.99 9.23 -2.61
CA ILE A 132 17.91 9.66 -3.51
C ILE A 132 16.93 8.53 -3.79
N ALA A 133 15.65 8.87 -3.91
CA ALA A 133 14.57 7.96 -4.29
C ALA A 133 13.48 8.76 -5.04
N PRO A 134 12.72 8.15 -5.97
CA PRO A 134 11.71 8.86 -6.75
C PRO A 134 10.59 9.41 -5.85
N VAL A 135 10.25 10.68 -6.07
CA VAL A 135 9.05 11.29 -5.48
C VAL A 135 7.84 10.70 -6.21
N GLY A 136 6.91 10.10 -5.47
CA GLY A 136 5.83 9.33 -6.06
C GLY A 136 6.34 8.13 -6.86
N SER A 137 6.19 8.21 -8.19
CA SER A 137 6.12 7.07 -9.10
C SER A 137 6.89 7.29 -10.42
N PHE A 138 7.97 8.05 -10.35
CA PHE A 138 8.89 8.30 -11.46
C PHE A 138 9.74 7.05 -11.77
N ASN A 139 9.13 6.10 -12.47
CA ASN A 139 9.59 4.71 -12.64
C ASN A 139 9.65 4.24 -14.11
N ASN A 140 9.47 5.16 -15.06
CA ASN A 140 9.37 4.92 -16.50
C ASN A 140 10.47 5.66 -17.27
N GLU A 141 10.41 5.61 -18.61
CA GLU A 141 11.42 6.18 -19.52
C GLU A 141 11.71 7.69 -19.35
N LEU A 142 10.82 8.46 -18.69
CA LEU A 142 11.06 9.87 -18.37
C LEU A 142 11.36 10.10 -16.89
N GLY A 143 10.57 9.49 -15.99
CA GLY A 143 10.69 9.71 -14.56
C GLY A 143 11.98 9.13 -13.95
N HIS A 144 12.44 7.98 -14.46
CA HIS A 144 13.65 7.35 -13.95
C HIS A 144 14.90 8.22 -14.19
N PRO A 145 15.18 8.71 -15.42
CA PRO A 145 16.21 9.73 -15.65
C PRO A 145 16.13 10.96 -14.73
N LEU A 146 14.94 11.55 -14.57
CA LEU A 146 14.74 12.73 -13.72
C LEU A 146 15.06 12.45 -12.24
N THR A 147 14.85 11.21 -11.79
CA THR A 147 15.23 10.78 -10.44
C THR A 147 16.74 10.66 -10.32
N VAL A 148 17.41 9.99 -11.26
CA VAL A 148 18.88 9.84 -11.30
C VAL A 148 19.58 11.20 -11.34
N LEU A 149 19.05 12.15 -12.13
CA LEU A 149 19.59 13.51 -12.25
C LEU A 149 19.52 14.35 -10.97
N ARG A 150 18.79 13.92 -9.94
CA ARG A 150 18.83 14.59 -8.63
C ARG A 150 20.14 14.32 -7.88
N ALA A 151 20.82 13.21 -8.16
CA ALA A 151 22.06 12.82 -7.49
C ALA A 151 23.16 13.89 -7.59
N ASP A 152 24.03 13.92 -6.59
CA ASP A 152 25.19 14.80 -6.47
C ASP A 152 26.39 13.99 -5.92
N LEU A 153 27.52 14.67 -5.69
CA LEU A 153 28.75 14.03 -5.23
C LEU A 153 28.66 13.43 -3.82
N ASP A 154 27.69 13.86 -3.01
CA ASP A 154 27.47 13.34 -1.65
C ASP A 154 26.52 12.13 -1.64
N THR A 155 25.82 11.86 -2.76
CA THR A 155 24.83 10.79 -2.90
C THR A 155 25.49 9.40 -2.78
N ARG A 156 25.10 8.64 -1.75
CA ARG A 156 25.60 7.28 -1.47
C ARG A 156 24.66 6.17 -1.95
N PHE A 157 23.36 6.43 -2.00
CA PHE A 157 22.36 5.45 -2.41
C PHE A 157 21.37 6.02 -3.42
N MET A 158 21.00 5.21 -4.42
CA MET A 158 19.86 5.48 -5.29
C MET A 158 18.85 4.34 -5.19
N VAL A 159 17.67 4.58 -4.60
CA VAL A 159 16.59 3.59 -4.54
C VAL A 159 15.62 3.87 -5.69
N LEU A 160 15.68 3.09 -6.76
CA LEU A 160 15.00 3.37 -8.02
C LEU A 160 13.86 2.37 -8.27
N GLU A 161 12.64 2.89 -8.42
CA GLU A 161 11.50 2.08 -8.86
C GLU A 161 11.58 1.84 -10.38
N LEU A 162 11.40 0.58 -10.80
CA LEU A 162 11.49 0.16 -12.20
C LEU A 162 10.16 -0.46 -12.66
N ALA A 163 9.48 0.21 -13.58
CA ALA A 163 8.26 -0.26 -14.21
C ALA A 163 8.49 -0.63 -15.68
N ALA A 164 7.75 -1.63 -16.16
CA ALA A 164 7.73 -2.06 -17.55
C ALA A 164 6.28 -2.16 -18.04
N ARG A 165 6.08 -1.79 -19.31
CA ARG A 165 4.86 -2.09 -20.08
C ARG A 165 5.11 -3.17 -21.14
N ASN A 166 6.35 -3.27 -21.63
CA ASN A 166 6.80 -4.35 -22.52
C ASN A 166 8.12 -4.93 -22.01
N ILE A 167 8.50 -6.09 -22.55
CA ILE A 167 9.85 -6.66 -22.45
C ILE A 167 10.86 -5.67 -23.06
N GLY A 168 12.03 -5.54 -22.45
CA GLY A 168 13.09 -4.58 -22.77
C GLY A 168 13.05 -3.33 -21.88
N HIS A 169 11.88 -2.91 -21.37
CA HIS A 169 11.77 -1.64 -20.64
C HIS A 169 12.61 -1.63 -19.36
N ILE A 170 12.63 -2.70 -18.56
CA ILE A 170 13.44 -2.73 -17.33
C ILE A 170 14.92 -2.79 -17.69
N LYS A 171 15.30 -3.57 -18.71
CA LYS A 171 16.65 -3.60 -19.27
C LYS A 171 17.12 -2.21 -19.76
N ASP A 172 16.21 -1.38 -20.26
CA ASP A 172 16.52 -0.02 -20.71
C ASP A 172 16.76 0.92 -19.53
N LEU A 173 15.92 0.85 -18.48
CA LEU A 173 16.12 1.60 -17.25
C LEU A 173 17.41 1.21 -16.51
N THR A 174 17.75 -0.09 -16.44
CA THR A 174 18.99 -0.53 -15.79
C THR A 174 20.26 -0.16 -16.56
N ARG A 175 20.18 0.28 -17.83
CA ARG A 175 21.33 0.89 -18.52
C ARG A 175 21.56 2.34 -18.13
N ILE A 176 20.52 3.05 -17.69
CA ILE A 176 20.60 4.45 -17.26
C ILE A 176 21.22 4.55 -15.86
N ALA A 177 20.82 3.67 -14.95
CA ALA A 177 21.43 3.52 -13.64
C ALA A 177 21.64 2.02 -13.32
N PRO A 178 22.85 1.48 -13.60
CA PRO A 178 23.17 0.07 -13.34
C PRO A 178 23.05 -0.32 -11.86
N PRO A 179 22.17 -1.28 -11.51
CA PRO A 179 21.94 -1.69 -10.12
C PRO A 179 23.06 -2.58 -9.57
N GLN A 180 23.36 -2.44 -8.28
CA GLN A 180 24.15 -3.42 -7.51
C GLN A 180 23.23 -4.33 -6.68
N ILE A 181 22.02 -3.87 -6.33
CA ILE A 181 20.98 -4.69 -5.69
C ILE A 181 19.71 -4.62 -6.54
N GLY A 182 19.13 -5.78 -6.85
CA GLY A 182 17.90 -5.92 -7.63
C GLY A 182 16.82 -6.63 -6.83
N VAL A 183 15.77 -5.91 -6.45
CA VAL A 183 14.64 -6.42 -5.65
C VAL A 183 13.45 -6.74 -6.55
N VAL A 184 13.01 -8.00 -6.56
CA VAL A 184 11.79 -8.43 -7.29
C VAL A 184 10.74 -8.91 -6.30
N LEU A 185 9.58 -8.23 -6.28
CA LEU A 185 8.56 -8.41 -5.24
C LEU A 185 7.54 -9.52 -5.54
N ASN A 186 7.00 -9.55 -6.76
CA ASN A 186 5.90 -10.45 -7.16
C ASN A 186 5.63 -10.36 -8.69
N VAL A 187 5.02 -11.42 -9.23
CA VAL A 187 4.44 -11.52 -10.58
C VAL A 187 2.91 -11.70 -10.46
N GLY A 188 2.25 -10.60 -10.15
CA GLY A 188 0.78 -10.46 -10.22
C GLY A 188 0.27 -10.08 -11.62
N THR A 189 -1.03 -9.80 -11.70
CA THR A 189 -1.85 -9.52 -12.90
C THR A 189 -1.75 -8.08 -13.44
N ALA A 190 -0.84 -7.25 -12.94
CA ALA A 190 -0.70 -5.87 -13.42
C ALA A 190 -0.22 -5.81 -14.88
N HIS A 191 -0.92 -5.02 -15.71
CA HIS A 191 -0.70 -4.88 -17.17
C HIS A 191 -0.83 -6.20 -17.97
N LEU A 192 -1.64 -7.16 -17.49
CA LEU A 192 -1.79 -8.48 -18.12
C LEU A 192 -2.15 -8.40 -19.62
N GLY A 193 -3.09 -7.52 -19.99
CA GLY A 193 -3.50 -7.31 -21.38
C GLY A 193 -2.44 -6.64 -22.28
N VAL A 194 -1.39 -6.04 -21.71
CA VAL A 194 -0.26 -5.46 -22.48
C VAL A 194 0.84 -6.51 -22.67
N PHE A 195 1.10 -7.34 -21.66
CA PHE A 195 2.14 -8.37 -21.71
C PHE A 195 1.70 -9.70 -22.34
N GLY A 196 0.40 -10.00 -22.36
CA GLY A 196 -0.13 -11.25 -22.91
C GLY A 196 0.09 -12.50 -22.04
N GLY A 197 0.36 -12.34 -20.73
CA GLY A 197 0.51 -13.46 -19.79
C GLY A 197 1.41 -13.17 -18.59
N LYS A 198 1.31 -13.98 -17.53
CA LYS A 198 2.18 -13.86 -16.34
C LYS A 198 3.63 -14.21 -16.64
N GLU A 199 3.86 -15.09 -17.60
CA GLU A 199 5.16 -15.54 -18.08
C GLU A 199 5.93 -14.38 -18.75
N ALA A 200 5.23 -13.56 -19.55
CA ALA A 200 5.78 -12.36 -20.15
C ALA A 200 6.08 -11.28 -19.10
N ILE A 201 5.21 -11.12 -18.09
CA ILE A 201 5.46 -10.25 -16.93
C ILE A 201 6.71 -10.74 -16.15
N ALA A 202 6.85 -12.04 -15.91
CA ALA A 202 8.02 -12.63 -15.26
C ALA A 202 9.30 -12.44 -16.08
N LYS A 203 9.22 -12.61 -17.40
CA LYS A 203 10.33 -12.33 -18.33
C LYS A 203 10.78 -10.88 -18.19
N ALA A 204 9.86 -9.92 -18.31
CA ALA A 204 10.17 -8.50 -18.21
C ALA A 204 10.73 -8.09 -16.83
N LYS A 205 10.16 -8.60 -15.73
CA LYS A 205 10.66 -8.28 -14.39
C LYS A 205 12.05 -8.84 -14.10
N GLY A 206 12.38 -10.02 -14.62
CA GLY A 206 13.69 -10.63 -14.43
C GLY A 206 14.83 -9.93 -15.18
N GLU A 207 14.55 -9.02 -16.10
CA GLU A 207 15.56 -8.13 -16.71
C GLU A 207 16.33 -7.33 -15.65
N LEU A 208 15.73 -7.09 -14.47
CA LEU A 208 16.41 -6.46 -13.34
C LEU A 208 17.56 -7.34 -12.81
N VAL A 209 17.32 -8.65 -12.62
CA VAL A 209 18.36 -9.54 -12.07
C VAL A 209 19.38 -9.98 -13.12
N GLU A 210 18.97 -10.01 -14.40
CA GLU A 210 19.86 -10.20 -15.54
C GLU A 210 20.84 -9.03 -15.73
N ALA A 211 20.48 -7.83 -15.27
CA ALA A 211 21.33 -6.64 -15.34
C ALA A 211 22.30 -6.48 -14.15
N LEU A 212 22.24 -7.35 -13.14
CA LEU A 212 23.13 -7.27 -11.98
C LEU A 212 24.56 -7.75 -12.31
N PRO A 213 25.60 -7.07 -11.79
CA PRO A 213 26.95 -7.61 -11.85
C PRO A 213 27.09 -8.85 -10.98
N ARG A 214 28.11 -9.69 -11.25
CA ARG A 214 28.41 -10.90 -10.45
C ARG A 214 28.70 -10.61 -8.97
N THR A 215 29.10 -9.38 -8.64
CA THR A 215 29.31 -8.88 -7.28
C THR A 215 28.05 -8.33 -6.62
N GLY A 216 26.96 -8.19 -7.37
CA GLY A 216 25.68 -7.67 -6.90
C GLY A 216 24.82 -8.71 -6.19
N VAL A 217 23.61 -8.30 -5.81
CA VAL A 217 22.65 -9.15 -5.08
C VAL A 217 21.25 -9.09 -5.69
N ALA A 218 20.69 -10.26 -6.02
CA ALA A 218 19.29 -10.45 -6.38
C ALA A 218 18.47 -10.77 -5.12
N VAL A 219 17.58 -9.87 -4.73
CA VAL A 219 16.64 -10.04 -3.61
C VAL A 219 15.31 -10.52 -4.19
N LEU A 220 14.97 -11.77 -3.92
CA LEU A 220 13.85 -12.48 -4.57
C LEU A 220 12.82 -12.96 -3.55
N ASN A 221 11.54 -12.81 -3.88
CA ASN A 221 10.45 -13.41 -3.13
C ASN A 221 10.46 -14.94 -3.29
N ALA A 222 10.57 -15.67 -2.18
CA ALA A 222 10.55 -17.13 -2.13
C ALA A 222 9.14 -17.72 -2.27
N ASP A 223 8.11 -16.96 -1.86
CA ASP A 223 6.71 -17.40 -1.83
C ASP A 223 6.02 -17.24 -3.20
N ASP A 224 6.61 -16.48 -4.13
CA ASP A 224 6.17 -16.35 -5.51
C ASP A 224 7.00 -17.26 -6.43
N PRO A 225 6.43 -18.34 -7.02
CA PRO A 225 7.18 -19.28 -7.84
C PRO A 225 7.85 -18.68 -9.08
N LEU A 226 7.24 -17.65 -9.69
CA LEU A 226 7.77 -17.01 -10.90
C LEU A 226 8.93 -16.05 -10.56
N VAL A 227 8.88 -15.41 -9.40
CA VAL A 227 10.02 -14.65 -8.86
C VAL A 227 11.14 -15.57 -8.40
N ARG A 228 10.82 -16.65 -7.67
CA ARG A 228 11.79 -17.64 -7.22
C ARG A 228 12.55 -18.29 -8.38
N ALA A 229 11.88 -18.54 -9.50
CA ALA A 229 12.50 -19.04 -10.73
C ALA A 229 13.52 -18.07 -11.35
N MET A 230 13.50 -16.77 -11.03
CA MET A 230 14.48 -15.80 -11.55
C MET A 230 15.90 -16.00 -10.99
N ALA A 231 16.07 -16.81 -9.94
CA ALA A 231 17.38 -17.15 -9.38
C ALA A 231 18.32 -17.83 -10.39
N SER A 232 17.79 -18.50 -11.43
CA SER A 232 18.60 -19.10 -12.51
C SER A 232 18.94 -18.13 -13.66
N ARG A 233 18.49 -16.87 -13.58
CA ARG A 233 18.68 -15.83 -14.61
C ARG A 233 19.77 -14.82 -14.24
N THR A 234 20.58 -15.10 -13.21
CA THR A 234 21.64 -14.20 -12.75
C THR A 234 22.83 -14.97 -12.19
N ASP A 235 24.03 -14.42 -12.40
CA ASP A 235 25.27 -14.84 -11.73
C ASP A 235 25.51 -14.09 -10.41
N ALA A 236 24.64 -13.11 -10.10
CA ALA A 236 24.68 -12.38 -8.84
C ALA A 236 24.30 -13.29 -7.65
N ARG A 237 24.69 -12.89 -6.44
CA ARG A 237 24.29 -13.63 -5.23
C ARG A 237 22.78 -13.50 -5.01
N VAL A 238 22.11 -14.60 -4.69
CA VAL A 238 20.65 -14.60 -4.46
C VAL A 238 20.36 -14.62 -2.96
N THR A 239 19.48 -13.71 -2.52
CA THR A 239 18.94 -13.66 -1.15
C THR A 239 17.42 -13.73 -1.19
N PHE A 240 16.88 -14.75 -0.54
CA PHE A 240 15.44 -15.03 -0.54
C PHE A 240 14.74 -14.40 0.66
N PHE A 241 13.69 -13.64 0.39
CA PHE A 241 12.76 -13.13 1.40
C PHE A 241 11.38 -13.78 1.26
N GLY A 242 10.60 -13.85 2.34
CA GLY A 242 9.27 -14.44 2.32
C GLY A 242 8.79 -14.86 3.70
N ARG A 243 7.68 -15.57 3.78
CA ARG A 243 7.09 -16.09 5.02
C ARG A 243 7.43 -17.56 5.23
N GLY A 244 7.71 -18.30 4.15
CA GLY A 244 8.13 -19.70 4.23
C GLY A 244 9.54 -19.91 4.82
N GLU A 245 9.80 -21.11 5.32
CA GLU A 245 11.11 -21.52 5.87
C GLU A 245 12.24 -21.47 4.83
N SER A 246 11.91 -21.52 3.54
CA SER A 246 12.83 -21.41 2.41
C SER A 246 13.43 -20.01 2.23
N ALA A 247 12.90 -18.99 2.91
CA ALA A 247 13.45 -17.64 2.95
C ALA A 247 14.46 -17.48 4.09
N SER A 248 15.64 -16.91 3.76
CA SER A 248 16.67 -16.56 4.74
C SER A 248 16.33 -15.26 5.49
N ILE A 249 15.50 -14.41 4.89
CA ILE A 249 14.95 -13.19 5.49
C ILE A 249 13.43 -13.37 5.61
N ARG A 250 12.90 -13.61 6.81
CA ARG A 250 11.48 -13.97 6.97
C ARG A 250 10.77 -13.39 8.18
N ALA A 251 9.44 -13.38 8.11
CA ALA A 251 8.58 -13.05 9.22
C ALA A 251 8.07 -14.32 9.92
N GLU A 252 8.19 -14.38 11.24
CA GLU A 252 7.59 -15.43 12.08
C GLU A 252 6.58 -14.85 13.07
N GLY A 253 5.52 -15.61 13.36
CA GLY A 253 4.49 -15.17 14.30
C GLY A 253 3.75 -13.91 13.84
N VAL A 254 3.42 -13.82 12.54
CA VAL A 254 2.68 -12.68 11.98
C VAL A 254 1.31 -12.58 12.68
N THR A 255 1.07 -11.43 13.28
CA THR A 255 -0.18 -11.04 13.94
C THR A 255 -0.62 -9.69 13.39
N VAL A 256 -1.92 -9.43 13.36
CA VAL A 256 -2.49 -8.19 12.83
C VAL A 256 -3.37 -7.56 13.90
N ASP A 257 -3.15 -6.28 14.20
CA ASP A 257 -3.92 -5.54 15.20
C ASP A 257 -5.32 -5.14 14.70
N ALA A 258 -6.14 -4.57 15.57
CA ALA A 258 -7.49 -4.09 15.21
C ALA A 258 -7.49 -2.94 14.19
N ARG A 259 -6.32 -2.35 13.88
CA ARG A 259 -6.11 -1.35 12.83
C ARG A 259 -5.61 -1.99 11.52
N GLY A 260 -5.47 -3.31 11.43
CA GLY A 260 -4.95 -3.96 10.23
C GLY A 260 -3.43 -3.83 10.05
N ARG A 261 -2.68 -3.48 11.10
CA ARG A 261 -1.21 -3.33 11.07
C ARG A 261 -0.53 -4.59 11.60
N ALA A 262 0.53 -5.03 10.91
CA ALA A 262 1.18 -6.30 11.23
C ALA A 262 2.34 -6.16 12.23
N SER A 263 2.43 -7.12 13.16
CA SER A 263 3.61 -7.36 14.00
C SER A 263 4.13 -8.79 13.81
N PHE A 264 5.45 -8.96 13.82
CA PHE A 264 6.13 -10.24 13.58
C PHE A 264 7.56 -10.22 14.12
N THR A 265 8.18 -11.39 14.28
CA THR A 265 9.63 -11.50 14.48
C THR A 265 10.31 -11.55 13.12
N LEU A 266 11.14 -10.55 12.80
CA LEU A 266 12.02 -10.58 11.64
C LEU A 266 13.18 -11.53 11.95
N ARG A 267 13.38 -12.55 11.12
CA ARG A 267 14.59 -13.39 11.11
C ARG A 267 15.49 -13.05 9.94
N THR A 268 16.78 -13.13 10.20
CA THR A 268 17.89 -13.01 9.24
C THR A 268 18.97 -14.05 9.58
N PRO A 269 19.96 -14.32 8.71
CA PRO A 269 21.08 -15.20 9.05
C PRO A 269 21.94 -14.68 10.22
N SER A 270 21.92 -13.37 10.53
CA SER A 270 22.68 -12.77 11.64
C SER A 270 21.91 -12.69 12.97
N GLY A 271 20.64 -13.10 12.99
CA GLY A 271 19.80 -13.07 14.19
C GLY A 271 18.36 -12.64 13.91
N SER A 272 17.62 -12.30 14.97
CA SER A 272 16.21 -11.91 14.88
C SER A 272 15.85 -10.75 15.80
N ALA A 273 14.86 -9.94 15.40
CA ALA A 273 14.33 -8.82 16.18
C ALA A 273 12.81 -8.64 15.94
N PRO A 274 12.05 -8.12 16.93
CA PRO A 274 10.61 -7.87 16.76
C PRO A 274 10.35 -6.64 15.87
N VAL A 275 9.33 -6.73 15.02
CA VAL A 275 8.84 -5.66 14.15
C VAL A 275 7.37 -5.40 14.44
N SER A 276 6.99 -4.14 14.54
CA SER A 276 5.59 -3.69 14.65
C SER A 276 5.35 -2.53 13.69
N LEU A 277 4.85 -2.85 12.49
CA LEU A 277 4.69 -1.88 11.41
C LEU A 277 3.63 -0.82 11.75
N GLN A 278 3.86 0.42 11.32
CA GLN A 278 2.80 1.45 11.26
C GLN A 278 2.06 1.46 9.91
N LEU A 279 2.45 0.57 8.98
CA LEU A 279 1.82 0.40 7.68
C LEU A 279 0.59 -0.51 7.78
N TYR A 280 -0.42 -0.19 6.97
CA TYR A 280 -1.73 -0.84 6.99
C TYR A 280 -1.85 -1.96 5.95
N GLY A 281 -2.50 -3.05 6.34
CA GLY A 281 -2.73 -4.23 5.53
C GLY A 281 -1.60 -5.26 5.63
N GLU A 282 -1.97 -6.54 5.66
CA GLU A 282 -1.02 -7.65 5.85
C GLU A 282 0.03 -7.77 4.72
N HIS A 283 -0.30 -7.30 3.51
CA HIS A 283 0.62 -7.20 2.39
C HIS A 283 1.81 -6.25 2.65
N ALA A 284 1.76 -5.42 3.70
CA ALA A 284 2.89 -4.61 4.12
C ALA A 284 4.05 -5.44 4.69
N VAL A 285 3.77 -6.66 5.19
CA VAL A 285 4.81 -7.60 5.67
C VAL A 285 5.77 -7.95 4.54
N ASP A 286 5.25 -8.29 3.36
CA ASP A 286 6.08 -8.76 2.23
C ASP A 286 6.96 -7.63 1.67
N ASN A 287 6.42 -6.40 1.64
CA ASN A 287 7.20 -5.18 1.32
C ASN A 287 8.28 -4.91 2.38
N ALA A 288 7.97 -5.10 3.66
CA ALA A 288 8.92 -4.92 4.76
C ALA A 288 10.03 -5.99 4.75
N LEU A 289 9.72 -7.23 4.38
CA LEU A 289 10.70 -8.31 4.21
C LEU A 289 11.62 -8.08 3.00
N ALA A 290 11.08 -7.60 1.88
CA ALA A 290 11.89 -7.21 0.73
C ALA A 290 12.87 -6.07 1.07
N ALA A 291 12.39 -5.06 1.82
CA ALA A 291 13.22 -3.97 2.31
C ALA A 291 14.25 -4.44 3.34
N ALA A 292 13.86 -5.32 4.27
CA ALA A 292 14.75 -5.94 5.26
C ALA A 292 15.86 -6.76 4.61
N ALA A 293 15.56 -7.48 3.53
CA ALA A 293 16.54 -8.28 2.82
C ALA A 293 17.62 -7.40 2.18
N ALA A 294 17.25 -6.37 1.42
CA ALA A 294 18.25 -5.44 0.90
C ALA A 294 18.98 -4.68 2.02
N GLY A 295 18.32 -4.32 3.13
CA GLY A 295 18.96 -3.70 4.28
C GLY A 295 20.02 -4.60 4.93
N TYR A 296 19.73 -5.89 5.08
CA TYR A 296 20.67 -6.91 5.55
C TYR A 296 21.87 -7.04 4.60
N GLU A 297 21.62 -6.97 3.29
CA GLU A 297 22.66 -7.04 2.26
C GLU A 297 23.55 -5.79 2.19
N LEU A 298 23.06 -4.66 2.70
CA LEU A 298 23.85 -3.45 2.96
C LEU A 298 24.60 -3.51 4.31
N GLY A 299 24.53 -4.63 5.03
CA GLY A 299 25.22 -4.84 6.31
C GLY A 299 24.53 -4.21 7.53
N LEU A 300 23.26 -3.79 7.42
CA LEU A 300 22.52 -3.26 8.58
C LEU A 300 22.26 -4.37 9.62
N PRO A 301 22.51 -4.12 10.91
CA PRO A 301 22.12 -5.05 11.97
C PRO A 301 20.60 -5.30 11.99
N VAL A 302 20.18 -6.55 12.24
CA VAL A 302 18.75 -6.92 12.28
C VAL A 302 17.92 -6.07 13.25
N ALA A 303 18.49 -5.66 14.38
CA ALA A 303 17.85 -4.74 15.32
C ALA A 303 17.61 -3.34 14.73
N THR A 304 18.56 -2.81 13.95
CA THR A 304 18.42 -1.53 13.25
C THR A 304 17.35 -1.61 12.17
N ILE A 305 17.36 -2.68 11.35
CA ILE A 305 16.34 -2.92 10.33
C ILE A 305 14.96 -2.97 10.97
N ALA A 306 14.80 -3.76 12.03
CA ALA A 306 13.52 -3.95 12.71
C ALA A 306 13.00 -2.65 13.36
N ALA A 307 13.89 -1.85 13.97
CA ALA A 307 13.53 -0.56 14.54
C ALA A 307 13.03 0.43 13.47
N GLU A 308 13.74 0.55 12.34
CA GLU A 308 13.35 1.47 11.26
C GLU A 308 12.04 1.05 10.57
N LEU A 309 11.84 -0.26 10.33
CA LEU A 309 10.57 -0.78 9.80
C LEU A 309 9.40 -0.53 10.77
N SER A 310 9.63 -0.66 12.08
CA SER A 310 8.60 -0.43 13.10
C SER A 310 8.22 1.04 13.27
N GLN A 311 9.09 1.96 12.86
CA GLN A 311 8.85 3.40 12.85
C GLN A 311 8.39 3.93 11.49
N ALA A 312 8.31 3.08 10.46
CA ALA A 312 7.99 3.50 9.11
C ALA A 312 6.49 3.79 8.94
N THR A 313 6.18 5.06 8.71
CA THR A 313 4.85 5.55 8.27
C THR A 313 4.78 5.61 6.74
N PRO A 314 3.58 5.66 6.13
CA PRO A 314 3.44 5.91 4.69
C PRO A 314 4.11 7.25 4.30
N LEU A 315 5.00 7.22 3.29
CA LEU A 315 5.64 8.41 2.73
C LEU A 315 4.99 8.86 1.41
N SER A 316 4.74 7.92 0.51
CA SER A 316 3.99 8.18 -0.72
C SER A 316 2.47 8.25 -0.45
N ARG A 317 1.83 9.32 -0.94
CA ARG A 317 0.38 9.55 -0.85
C ARG A 317 -0.44 8.47 -1.55
N TRP A 318 -1.67 8.28 -1.06
CA TRP A 318 -2.76 7.48 -1.63
C TRP A 318 -2.40 5.99 -1.83
N ARG A 319 -1.67 5.43 -0.86
CA ARG A 319 -1.25 4.02 -0.77
C ARG A 319 -1.58 3.47 0.61
N MET A 320 -2.80 2.96 0.77
CA MET A 320 -3.37 2.62 2.08
C MET A 320 -3.17 3.76 3.11
N GLU A 321 -3.39 5.02 2.67
CA GLU A 321 -3.27 6.21 3.50
C GLU A 321 -4.52 6.32 4.39
N VAL A 322 -4.39 5.93 5.66
CA VAL A 322 -5.50 5.91 6.63
C VAL A 322 -5.51 7.19 7.46
N THR A 323 -6.63 7.91 7.44
CA THR A 323 -6.87 9.12 8.22
C THR A 323 -8.16 8.99 9.03
N ASP A 324 -8.11 9.33 10.32
CA ASP A 324 -9.30 9.40 11.17
C ASP A 324 -9.78 10.86 11.30
N ARG A 325 -11.09 11.07 11.17
CA ARG A 325 -11.76 12.33 11.47
C ARG A 325 -12.09 12.43 12.97
N ALA A 326 -12.30 13.67 13.45
CA ALA A 326 -12.68 13.94 14.84
C ALA A 326 -14.02 13.31 15.27
N ASP A 327 -14.92 13.01 14.32
CA ASP A 327 -16.18 12.27 14.54
C ASP A 327 -16.02 10.75 14.44
N GLY A 328 -14.78 10.24 14.45
CA GLY A 328 -14.49 8.81 14.41
C GLY A 328 -14.74 8.15 13.05
N VAL A 329 -14.96 8.92 11.97
CA VAL A 329 -14.95 8.35 10.61
C VAL A 329 -13.51 8.05 10.18
N THR A 330 -13.23 6.83 9.70
CA THR A 330 -11.91 6.48 9.13
C THR A 330 -11.99 6.44 7.61
N VAL A 331 -11.08 7.15 6.94
CA VAL A 331 -10.95 7.15 5.48
C VAL A 331 -9.64 6.48 5.10
N VAL A 332 -9.72 5.45 4.25
CA VAL A 332 -8.59 4.76 3.64
C VAL A 332 -8.46 5.24 2.19
N ASN A 333 -7.47 6.07 1.90
CA ASN A 333 -7.17 6.53 0.55
C ASN A 333 -6.09 5.63 -0.08
N ASP A 334 -6.51 4.80 -1.03
CA ASP A 334 -5.67 3.92 -1.84
C ASP A 334 -5.87 4.18 -3.35
N ALA A 335 -6.17 5.45 -3.69
CA ALA A 335 -6.61 5.90 -5.01
C ALA A 335 -5.47 6.16 -6.02
N TYR A 336 -4.25 5.73 -5.74
CA TYR A 336 -3.15 5.89 -6.68
C TYR A 336 -3.21 4.93 -7.89
N ASN A 337 -3.39 3.62 -7.66
CA ASN A 337 -3.46 2.62 -8.74
C ASN A 337 -4.33 1.42 -8.35
N ALA A 338 -4.92 0.78 -9.36
CA ALA A 338 -5.78 -0.37 -9.20
C ALA A 338 -5.47 -1.45 -10.25
N ASN A 339 -5.30 -2.67 -9.76
CA ASN A 339 -5.26 -3.94 -10.50
C ASN A 339 -5.92 -5.03 -9.63
N PRO A 340 -6.36 -6.17 -10.19
CA PRO A 340 -7.16 -7.17 -9.46
C PRO A 340 -6.55 -7.58 -8.11
N ASP A 341 -5.24 -7.86 -8.08
CA ASP A 341 -4.54 -8.31 -6.87
C ASP A 341 -4.49 -7.22 -5.78
N SER A 342 -4.25 -5.97 -6.18
CA SER A 342 -4.30 -4.83 -5.25
C SER A 342 -5.71 -4.53 -4.73
N MET A 343 -6.77 -4.76 -5.53
CA MET A 343 -8.15 -4.59 -5.07
C MET A 343 -8.47 -5.62 -3.97
N ARG A 344 -8.11 -6.89 -4.17
CA ARG A 344 -8.26 -7.95 -3.15
C ARG A 344 -7.50 -7.61 -1.86
N ALA A 345 -6.24 -7.18 -1.97
CA ALA A 345 -5.43 -6.78 -0.82
C ALA A 345 -6.00 -5.58 -0.04
N ALA A 346 -6.56 -4.59 -0.74
CA ALA A 346 -7.18 -3.42 -0.12
C ALA A 346 -8.52 -3.77 0.56
N PHE A 347 -9.38 -4.57 -0.06
CA PHE A 347 -10.64 -5.02 0.56
C PHE A 347 -10.40 -5.88 1.80
N ALA A 348 -9.42 -6.79 1.76
CA ALA A 348 -9.03 -7.60 2.93
C ALA A 348 -8.51 -6.73 4.10
N ALA A 349 -7.66 -5.74 3.81
CA ALA A 349 -7.20 -4.79 4.84
C ALA A 349 -8.34 -3.91 5.38
N PHE A 350 -9.26 -3.50 4.50
CA PHE A 350 -10.42 -2.68 4.86
C PHE A 350 -11.47 -3.44 5.69
N GLU A 351 -11.59 -4.76 5.51
CA GLU A 351 -12.42 -5.61 6.38
C GLU A 351 -11.94 -5.56 7.83
N VAL A 352 -10.62 -5.65 8.05
CA VAL A 352 -10.03 -5.56 9.41
C VAL A 352 -10.22 -4.15 9.98
N LEU A 353 -9.84 -3.11 9.23
CA LEU A 353 -9.96 -1.69 9.62
C LEU A 353 -11.40 -1.23 9.91
N GLY A 354 -12.37 -1.80 9.19
CA GLY A 354 -13.79 -1.49 9.30
C GLY A 354 -14.59 -2.47 10.17
N ARG A 355 -13.94 -3.40 10.87
CA ARG A 355 -14.63 -4.41 11.69
C ARG A 355 -15.50 -3.75 12.77
N GLY A 356 -16.77 -4.17 12.85
CA GLY A 356 -17.75 -3.60 13.79
C GLY A 356 -18.33 -2.24 13.39
N ARG A 357 -18.01 -1.73 12.19
CA ARG A 357 -18.41 -0.41 11.69
C ARG A 357 -19.20 -0.56 10.39
N ARG A 358 -19.97 0.47 10.00
CA ARG A 358 -20.55 0.50 8.64
C ARG A 358 -19.42 0.84 7.67
N ARG A 359 -19.29 0.02 6.62
CA ARG A 359 -18.21 0.11 5.64
C ARG A 359 -18.74 0.57 4.29
N PHE A 360 -18.13 1.59 3.72
CA PHE A 360 -18.44 2.11 2.40
C PHE A 360 -17.22 2.03 1.49
N ALA A 361 -17.41 1.80 0.20
CA ALA A 361 -16.34 1.85 -0.78
C ALA A 361 -16.67 2.78 -1.95
N VAL A 362 -15.66 3.50 -2.43
CA VAL A 362 -15.67 4.25 -3.68
C VAL A 362 -14.61 3.65 -4.59
N ILE A 363 -15.02 3.10 -5.72
CA ILE A 363 -14.13 2.45 -6.69
C ILE A 363 -14.38 2.94 -8.12
N ALA A 364 -13.44 2.69 -9.02
CA ALA A 364 -13.62 2.87 -10.45
C ALA A 364 -13.24 1.60 -11.21
N ALA A 365 -13.66 1.52 -12.48
CA ALA A 365 -13.28 0.42 -13.36
C ALA A 365 -11.75 0.32 -13.54
N LEU A 366 -11.26 -0.92 -13.58
CA LEU A 366 -9.88 -1.26 -13.89
C LEU A 366 -9.60 -1.00 -15.37
N ARG A 367 -8.39 -0.50 -15.66
CA ARG A 367 -7.90 -0.13 -16.99
C ARG A 367 -6.68 -0.97 -17.39
N GLU A 368 -6.30 -0.91 -18.67
CA GLU A 368 -5.13 -1.63 -19.24
C GLU A 368 -5.22 -3.17 -19.13
N LEU A 369 -6.44 -3.72 -19.17
CA LEU A 369 -6.70 -5.15 -19.04
C LEU A 369 -6.84 -5.91 -20.37
N GLY A 370 -6.90 -5.21 -21.51
CA GLY A 370 -7.19 -5.84 -22.81
C GLY A 370 -8.60 -6.44 -22.86
N ASP A 371 -8.76 -7.51 -23.63
CA ASP A 371 -10.05 -8.15 -23.91
C ASP A 371 -10.70 -8.79 -22.66
N GLU A 372 -9.91 -9.14 -21.64
CA GLU A 372 -10.42 -9.63 -20.34
C GLU A 372 -11.06 -8.52 -19.48
N GLY A 373 -10.94 -7.25 -19.90
CA GLY A 373 -11.38 -6.08 -19.15
C GLY A 373 -12.80 -6.15 -18.59
N PRO A 374 -13.84 -6.51 -19.36
CA PRO A 374 -15.20 -6.64 -18.85
C PRO A 374 -15.34 -7.75 -17.80
N ALA A 375 -14.72 -8.91 -18.01
CA ALA A 375 -14.82 -10.06 -17.11
C ALA A 375 -14.14 -9.80 -15.76
N LEU A 376 -12.93 -9.21 -15.79
CA LEU A 376 -12.18 -8.81 -14.60
C LEU A 376 -12.85 -7.66 -13.84
N ASN A 377 -13.50 -6.72 -14.55
CA ASN A 377 -14.30 -5.68 -13.90
C ASN A 377 -15.58 -6.24 -13.26
N ALA A 378 -16.22 -7.24 -13.87
CA ALA A 378 -17.32 -7.98 -13.22
C ALA A 378 -16.85 -8.79 -12.01
N GLU A 379 -15.62 -9.33 -12.01
CA GLU A 379 -15.02 -9.97 -10.84
C GLU A 379 -14.75 -8.95 -9.71
N LEU A 380 -14.21 -7.77 -10.04
CA LEU A 380 -14.09 -6.66 -9.09
C LEU A 380 -15.46 -6.25 -8.51
N GLY A 381 -16.49 -6.19 -9.37
CA GLY A 381 -17.86 -5.98 -8.93
C GLY A 381 -18.27 -7.00 -7.87
N ARG A 382 -18.13 -8.29 -8.18
CA ARG A 382 -18.47 -9.40 -7.25
C ARG A 382 -17.69 -9.32 -5.94
N LEU A 383 -16.39 -9.00 -6.00
CA LEU A 383 -15.54 -8.79 -4.81
C LEU A 383 -16.12 -7.67 -3.92
N ALA A 384 -16.47 -6.52 -4.50
CA ALA A 384 -17.02 -5.39 -3.75
C ALA A 384 -18.41 -5.71 -3.17
N GLY A 385 -19.29 -6.35 -3.95
CA GLY A 385 -20.63 -6.78 -3.51
C GLY A 385 -20.58 -7.82 -2.38
N GLY A 386 -19.65 -8.78 -2.45
CA GLY A 386 -19.44 -9.80 -1.43
C GLY A 386 -18.69 -9.34 -0.18
N SER A 387 -18.13 -8.12 -0.16
CA SER A 387 -17.29 -7.63 0.96
C SER A 387 -18.09 -7.22 2.21
N GLY A 388 -19.42 -7.33 2.22
CA GLY A 388 -20.27 -6.95 3.35
C GLY A 388 -20.30 -5.43 3.61
N LEU A 389 -20.32 -4.64 2.54
CA LEU A 389 -20.40 -3.18 2.59
C LEU A 389 -21.84 -2.72 2.88
N ALA A 390 -21.99 -1.60 3.59
CA ALA A 390 -23.26 -0.89 3.70
C ALA A 390 -23.59 -0.13 2.40
N GLY A 391 -22.57 0.25 1.61
CA GLY A 391 -22.76 0.82 0.28
C GLY A 391 -21.48 0.89 -0.56
N LEU A 392 -21.68 0.97 -1.87
CA LEU A 392 -20.67 1.05 -2.90
C LEU A 392 -21.02 2.15 -3.90
N ILE A 393 -20.06 3.03 -4.15
CA ILE A 393 -20.10 3.99 -5.25
C ILE A 393 -19.11 3.50 -6.30
N VAL A 394 -19.59 3.30 -7.52
CA VAL A 394 -18.72 3.12 -8.69
C VAL A 394 -18.67 4.45 -9.43
N ALA A 395 -17.47 4.99 -9.62
CA ALA A 395 -17.24 6.29 -10.23
C ALA A 395 -16.57 6.16 -11.61
N GLY A 396 -16.96 7.02 -12.55
CA GLY A 396 -16.36 7.12 -13.88
C GLY A 396 -17.13 6.47 -15.02
N PRO A 397 -16.58 6.55 -16.25
CA PRO A 397 -17.05 5.77 -17.38
C PRO A 397 -16.78 4.27 -17.15
N ASP A 398 -17.37 3.43 -17.99
CA ASP A 398 -17.12 1.97 -18.04
C ASP A 398 -17.46 1.20 -16.75
N ALA A 399 -18.24 1.81 -15.84
CA ALA A 399 -18.70 1.22 -14.59
C ALA A 399 -19.63 -0.01 -14.76
N GLY A 400 -20.20 -0.23 -15.95
CA GLY A 400 -21.23 -1.24 -16.23
C GLY A 400 -20.93 -2.64 -15.69
N PRO A 401 -19.82 -3.30 -16.10
CA PRO A 401 -19.48 -4.63 -15.61
C PRO A 401 -19.25 -4.69 -14.10
N VAL A 402 -18.66 -3.64 -13.51
CA VAL A 402 -18.45 -3.53 -12.05
C VAL A 402 -19.80 -3.48 -11.31
N LEU A 403 -20.74 -2.68 -11.81
CA LEU A 403 -22.09 -2.55 -11.24
C LEU A 403 -22.89 -3.85 -11.36
N GLU A 404 -22.79 -4.55 -12.49
CA GLU A 404 -23.43 -5.86 -12.71
C GLU A 404 -22.90 -6.90 -11.71
N GLY A 405 -21.57 -7.07 -11.64
CA GLY A 405 -20.95 -8.00 -10.70
C GLY A 405 -21.27 -7.69 -9.24
N ALA A 406 -21.29 -6.41 -8.87
CA ALA A 406 -21.60 -5.98 -7.50
C ALA A 406 -23.07 -6.25 -7.13
N ARG A 407 -24.00 -6.01 -8.06
CA ARG A 407 -25.43 -6.29 -7.84
C ARG A 407 -25.70 -7.80 -7.70
N SER A 408 -25.05 -8.64 -8.51
CA SER A 408 -25.17 -10.11 -8.39
C SER A 408 -24.71 -10.58 -7.02
N ALA A 409 -23.46 -10.27 -6.63
CA ALA A 409 -22.91 -10.72 -5.36
C ALA A 409 -23.64 -10.14 -4.13
N ALA A 410 -24.13 -8.90 -4.20
CA ALA A 410 -24.94 -8.32 -3.13
C ALA A 410 -26.31 -9.02 -2.98
N ALA A 411 -26.97 -9.39 -4.08
CA ALA A 411 -28.21 -10.14 -4.05
C ALA A 411 -28.00 -11.58 -3.53
N GLU A 412 -26.93 -12.25 -3.96
CA GLU A 412 -26.51 -13.57 -3.46
C GLU A 412 -26.25 -13.53 -1.95
N ALA A 413 -25.50 -12.54 -1.46
CA ALA A 413 -25.21 -12.36 -0.05
C ALA A 413 -26.47 -12.04 0.78
N GLN A 414 -27.39 -11.23 0.26
CA GLN A 414 -28.66 -10.91 0.91
C GLN A 414 -29.56 -12.15 0.99
N ALA A 415 -29.65 -12.96 -0.07
CA ALA A 415 -30.41 -14.21 -0.07
C ALA A 415 -29.84 -15.22 0.94
N ALA A 416 -28.50 -15.36 1.00
CA ALA A 416 -27.84 -16.23 1.98
C ALA A 416 -28.08 -15.77 3.43
N ALA A 417 -28.03 -14.46 3.69
CA ALA A 417 -28.33 -13.90 5.01
C ALA A 417 -29.78 -14.13 5.44
N GLN A 418 -30.74 -13.98 4.52
CA GLN A 418 -32.15 -14.28 4.80
C GLN A 418 -32.36 -15.76 5.09
N ALA A 419 -31.80 -16.67 4.28
CA ALA A 419 -31.89 -18.11 4.51
C ALA A 419 -31.29 -18.53 5.87
N ALA A 420 -30.21 -17.88 6.32
CA ALA A 420 -29.63 -18.12 7.63
C ALA A 420 -30.55 -17.68 8.78
N LEU A 421 -31.22 -16.52 8.65
CA LEU A 421 -32.22 -16.04 9.61
C LEU A 421 -33.44 -16.97 9.66
N ASP A 422 -33.94 -17.39 8.49
CA ASP A 422 -35.08 -18.31 8.39
C ASP A 422 -34.75 -19.68 9.01
N ALA A 423 -33.55 -20.19 8.77
CA ALA A 423 -33.05 -21.42 9.40
C ALA A 423 -32.90 -21.28 10.92
N GLN A 424 -32.41 -20.14 11.42
CA GLN A 424 -32.31 -19.87 12.85
C GLN A 424 -33.68 -19.78 13.52
N ALA A 425 -34.65 -19.11 12.88
CA ALA A 425 -36.03 -19.03 13.35
C ALA A 425 -36.71 -20.42 13.37
N ALA A 426 -36.50 -21.23 12.31
CA ALA A 426 -36.99 -22.60 12.25
C ALA A 426 -36.38 -23.49 13.35
N ALA A 427 -35.07 -23.37 13.61
CA ALA A 427 -34.40 -24.10 14.68
C ALA A 427 -34.90 -23.70 16.09
N GLN A 428 -35.15 -22.40 16.32
CA GLN A 428 -35.75 -21.90 17.56
C GLN A 428 -37.19 -22.39 17.75
N ALA A 429 -37.99 -22.41 16.68
CA ALA A 429 -39.35 -22.97 16.72
C ALA A 429 -39.34 -24.48 17.01
N ALA A 430 -38.43 -25.24 16.40
CA ALA A 430 -38.28 -26.68 16.64
C ALA A 430 -37.79 -27.03 18.05
N ALA A 431 -36.96 -26.18 18.67
CA ALA A 431 -36.51 -26.34 20.06
C ALA A 431 -37.59 -25.96 21.10
N GLY A 432 -38.72 -25.39 20.67
CA GLY A 432 -39.64 -24.62 21.50
C GLY A 432 -40.93 -25.30 21.98
N VAL A 433 -41.04 -26.64 22.04
CA VAL A 433 -42.15 -27.32 22.76
C VAL A 433 -41.73 -28.67 23.38
N PRO A 434 -41.72 -28.77 24.72
CA PRO A 434 -42.13 -29.98 25.42
C PRO A 434 -43.55 -29.77 25.97
N GLN A 435 -44.53 -30.53 25.47
CA GLN A 435 -45.85 -30.57 26.10
C GLN A 435 -45.73 -31.29 27.44
N ALA A 436 -45.85 -30.54 28.55
CA ALA A 436 -46.03 -31.14 29.86
C ALA A 436 -47.39 -31.89 29.90
N PRO A 437 -47.46 -33.13 30.42
CA PRO A 437 -48.74 -33.82 30.58
C PRO A 437 -49.64 -33.04 31.54
N VAL A 438 -50.87 -32.77 31.11
CA VAL A 438 -51.89 -32.16 31.98
C VAL A 438 -52.26 -33.17 33.07
N PRO A 439 -52.11 -32.85 34.37
CA PRO A 439 -52.57 -33.73 35.43
C PRO A 439 -54.10 -33.69 35.51
N HIS A 440 -54.74 -34.86 35.43
CA HIS A 440 -56.15 -34.99 35.78
C HIS A 440 -56.35 -34.59 37.26
N GLN A 441 -57.33 -33.72 37.51
CA GLN A 441 -57.86 -33.49 38.86
C GLN A 441 -59.28 -34.05 38.93
N ASP A 442 -59.45 -35.14 39.67
CA ASP A 442 -60.77 -35.57 40.12
C ASP A 442 -61.32 -34.58 41.14
N ALA A 443 -62.58 -34.20 40.96
CA ALA A 443 -63.30 -33.33 41.90
C ALA A 443 -63.87 -34.14 43.08
N PRO A 444 -64.01 -33.50 44.25
CA PRO A 444 -65.16 -33.73 45.11
C PRO A 444 -66.03 -32.46 45.25
N GLN A 445 -67.30 -32.69 45.55
CA GLN A 445 -68.38 -31.72 45.47
C GLN A 445 -68.55 -30.87 46.74
N GLY A 446 -68.98 -29.62 46.54
CA GLY A 446 -69.89 -28.91 47.44
C GLY A 446 -69.28 -28.04 48.55
N TRP A 447 -69.60 -26.74 48.54
CA TRP A 447 -70.45 -26.08 49.55
C TRP A 447 -70.81 -24.64 49.13
N HIS A 448 -71.89 -24.07 49.68
CA HIS A 448 -72.48 -22.78 49.26
C HIS A 448 -72.13 -21.59 50.18
N GLY A 449 -71.57 -20.51 49.61
CA GLY A 449 -71.72 -19.08 50.00
C GLY A 449 -71.41 -18.62 51.45
N PRO A 450 -71.56 -17.31 51.77
CA PRO A 450 -71.87 -16.16 50.91
C PRO A 450 -70.81 -15.02 50.95
N SER A 451 -71.00 -14.02 50.08
CA SER A 451 -70.38 -12.67 50.09
C SER A 451 -71.00 -11.74 51.16
N PRO A 452 -70.59 -10.47 51.30
CA PRO A 452 -69.26 -9.84 51.15
C PRO A 452 -68.91 -8.93 52.37
N ASP A 453 -67.70 -8.34 52.45
CA ASP A 453 -67.56 -6.94 52.95
C ASP A 453 -66.14 -6.33 52.83
N GLN A 454 -66.11 -4.98 52.67
CA GLN A 454 -65.04 -4.01 53.01
C GLN A 454 -63.63 -4.18 52.39
N GLY A 455 -62.90 -3.14 51.95
CA GLY A 455 -63.20 -1.70 51.83
C GLY A 455 -61.93 -0.83 51.99
N TRP A 456 -61.65 0.05 51.01
CA TRP A 456 -60.59 1.11 51.05
C TRP A 456 -59.12 0.63 51.22
N HIS A 457 -58.03 1.41 51.07
CA HIS A 457 -57.76 2.83 50.73
C HIS A 457 -56.36 2.90 50.05
N GLY A 458 -56.14 3.81 49.08
CA GLY A 458 -54.78 4.34 48.80
C GLY A 458 -54.46 5.53 49.73
N PRO A 459 -53.33 6.27 49.60
CA PRO A 459 -52.56 6.48 48.35
C PRO A 459 -51.02 6.73 48.52
N ALA A 460 -50.43 7.35 47.48
CA ALA A 460 -49.36 8.36 47.49
C ALA A 460 -47.91 7.98 47.13
N GLN A 461 -47.33 8.87 46.33
CA GLN A 461 -45.94 8.96 45.90
C GLN A 461 -45.18 9.89 46.87
N ASP A 462 -43.85 9.82 46.92
CA ASP A 462 -43.07 11.02 47.22
C ASP A 462 -41.71 11.05 46.51
N GLN A 463 -41.15 12.26 46.39
CA GLN A 463 -39.96 12.59 45.60
C GLN A 463 -38.71 12.72 46.48
N GLY A 464 -37.51 12.76 45.90
CA GLY A 464 -36.29 13.06 46.68
C GLY A 464 -34.96 12.88 45.94
N TRP A 465 -34.57 13.88 45.16
CA TRP A 465 -33.23 13.97 44.54
C TRP A 465 -32.27 14.73 45.46
N HIS A 466 -31.06 14.20 45.71
CA HIS A 466 -29.91 14.99 46.17
C HIS A 466 -28.60 14.38 45.67
N GLY A 467 -27.71 15.23 45.15
CA GLY A 467 -26.29 14.94 44.98
C GLY A 467 -25.46 16.15 45.42
N PRO A 468 -24.13 16.01 45.58
CA PRO A 468 -23.21 17.14 45.64
C PRO A 468 -22.17 17.14 44.50
N ALA A 469 -21.47 18.28 44.38
CA ALA A 469 -20.59 18.67 43.28
C ALA A 469 -19.08 18.43 43.62
N PRO A 470 -18.11 18.81 42.75
CA PRO A 470 -16.73 18.27 42.76
C PRO A 470 -15.67 19.14 43.46
N ASP A 471 -14.48 18.56 43.67
CA ASP A 471 -13.28 19.21 44.22
C ASP A 471 -12.08 19.29 43.24
N GLN A 472 -11.10 20.13 43.60
CA GLN A 472 -9.85 20.45 42.88
C GLN A 472 -8.64 20.13 43.79
N GLY A 473 -7.37 20.04 43.34
CA GLY A 473 -6.75 20.22 42.02
C GLY A 473 -5.21 20.37 42.20
N TRP A 474 -4.44 20.60 41.11
CA TRP A 474 -2.96 20.76 41.10
C TRP A 474 -2.17 19.50 41.56
N HIS A 475 -0.87 19.27 41.31
CA HIS A 475 0.29 20.02 40.77
C HIS A 475 1.16 19.15 39.82
N GLY A 476 2.07 19.76 39.07
CA GLY A 476 3.38 19.17 38.67
C GLY A 476 4.51 20.12 39.09
N PRO A 477 5.78 20.04 38.60
CA PRO A 477 6.45 18.99 37.82
C PRO A 477 7.81 18.52 38.45
N ALA A 478 8.57 17.62 37.81
CA ALA A 478 10.01 17.44 38.07
C ALA A 478 10.76 16.79 36.89
N GLN A 479 12.05 17.13 36.74
CA GLN A 479 13.02 16.54 35.81
C GLN A 479 14.16 15.90 36.63
N ASP A 480 14.83 14.86 36.10
CA ASP A 480 16.28 14.61 36.22
C ASP A 480 16.65 13.37 35.37
N GLN A 481 17.72 13.38 34.55
CA GLN A 481 19.12 13.01 34.88
C GLN A 481 19.25 11.62 35.53
N GLY A 482 20.15 10.70 35.14
CA GLY A 482 21.16 10.65 34.08
C GLY A 482 22.24 9.59 34.40
N TRP A 483 22.84 8.96 33.38
CA TRP A 483 24.07 8.13 33.43
C TRP A 483 24.13 6.85 34.32
N HIS A 484 24.50 5.71 33.72
CA HIS A 484 25.84 5.11 33.83
C HIS A 484 25.96 3.78 33.03
N GLY A 485 27.06 3.59 32.30
CA GLY A 485 27.53 2.27 31.84
C GLY A 485 28.42 1.59 32.88
N PRO A 486 28.83 0.31 32.68
CA PRO A 486 30.02 0.09 31.85
C PRO A 486 30.01 -1.18 30.96
N SER A 487 31.02 -1.30 30.11
CA SER A 487 31.43 -2.52 29.36
C SER A 487 32.65 -3.18 30.06
N PRO A 488 33.38 -4.15 29.47
CA PRO A 488 33.05 -5.24 28.52
C PRO A 488 33.49 -6.62 29.07
N GLU A 489 33.46 -7.70 28.26
CA GLU A 489 34.55 -8.68 27.99
C GLU A 489 34.01 -9.98 27.35
N GLN A 490 34.44 -10.30 26.12
CA GLN A 490 35.39 -11.37 25.74
C GLN A 490 34.88 -12.82 25.84
N GLY A 491 34.89 -13.56 24.71
CA GLY A 491 34.66 -15.01 24.70
C GLY A 491 34.27 -15.61 23.34
N ALA A 492 35.24 -16.14 22.60
CA ALA A 492 35.07 -16.97 21.40
C ALA A 492 36.33 -17.80 21.15
N PRO A 493 36.33 -18.84 20.29
CA PRO A 493 35.29 -19.87 20.02
C PRO A 493 35.88 -21.30 20.22
N GLN A 494 35.17 -22.38 19.85
CA GLN A 494 35.66 -23.59 19.10
C GLN A 494 34.61 -24.75 19.09
N PRO A 495 34.72 -25.76 18.20
CA PRO A 495 33.56 -26.52 17.70
C PRO A 495 33.54 -28.05 17.98
N GLY A 496 32.38 -28.68 17.73
CA GLY A 496 32.22 -30.14 17.54
C GLY A 496 30.79 -30.47 17.10
N ARG A 497 30.55 -30.92 15.86
CA ARG A 497 30.57 -32.32 15.37
C ARG A 497 29.49 -33.24 15.99
N GLN A 498 28.44 -33.52 15.20
CA GLN A 498 27.94 -34.85 14.78
C GLN A 498 26.41 -34.89 14.57
N ALA A 499 25.99 -35.33 13.38
CA ALA A 499 24.76 -36.11 13.20
C ALA A 499 25.10 -37.60 13.44
N PRO A 500 24.15 -38.47 13.80
CA PRO A 500 23.21 -39.00 12.81
C PRO A 500 21.79 -39.30 13.35
N GLY A 501 20.85 -39.67 12.46
CA GLY A 501 19.55 -40.22 12.86
C GLY A 501 18.51 -40.24 11.74
N ALA A 502 18.52 -41.28 10.91
CA ALA A 502 17.46 -41.51 9.93
C ALA A 502 16.32 -42.35 10.53
N GLY A 503 15.07 -41.99 10.22
CA GLY A 503 13.92 -42.88 10.43
C GLY A 503 12.59 -42.15 10.71
N GLY A 504 11.56 -42.44 9.91
CA GLY A 504 10.15 -42.25 10.32
C GLY A 504 9.22 -41.52 9.35
N VAL A 505 8.47 -42.31 8.57
CA VAL A 505 7.03 -42.17 8.23
C VAL A 505 6.49 -40.79 7.70
N PRO A 506 5.78 -40.76 6.55
CA PRO A 506 5.09 -39.55 6.08
C PRO A 506 3.76 -39.31 6.83
N PRO A 507 3.47 -38.09 7.29
CA PRO A 507 2.14 -37.75 7.82
C PRO A 507 1.13 -37.48 6.69
N GLN A 508 -0.06 -38.05 6.85
CA GLN A 508 -1.21 -37.86 5.97
C GLN A 508 -1.93 -36.54 6.28
N GLY A 509 -2.67 -36.01 5.30
CA GLY A 509 -3.90 -35.24 5.48
C GLY A 509 -3.93 -34.08 6.49
N TRP A 510 -3.79 -32.85 5.99
CA TRP A 510 -4.24 -31.67 6.73
C TRP A 510 -5.74 -31.77 7.06
N GLN A 511 -6.07 -31.84 8.36
CA GLN A 511 -7.41 -31.58 8.87
C GLN A 511 -7.43 -30.21 9.56
N ALA A 512 -8.49 -29.43 9.33
CA ALA A 512 -8.64 -28.11 9.94
C ALA A 512 -8.85 -28.23 11.47
N PRO A 513 -8.27 -27.34 12.29
CA PRO A 513 -8.52 -27.33 13.73
C PRO A 513 -9.98 -26.92 14.04
N PRO A 514 -10.61 -27.52 15.07
CA PRO A 514 -11.95 -27.13 15.49
C PRO A 514 -11.95 -25.71 16.07
N ALA A 515 -13.08 -25.00 15.89
CA ALA A 515 -13.26 -23.64 16.38
C ALA A 515 -13.08 -23.55 17.92
N GLY A 516 -12.21 -22.65 18.37
CA GLY A 516 -11.98 -22.40 19.79
C GLY A 516 -13.23 -21.84 20.48
N GLY A 517 -13.51 -22.33 21.69
CA GLY A 517 -14.60 -21.83 22.52
C GLY A 517 -14.42 -20.37 22.98
N PRO A 518 -15.50 -19.72 23.46
CA PRO A 518 -15.49 -18.30 23.75
C PRO A 518 -14.56 -17.93 24.92
N VAL A 519 -13.72 -16.92 24.71
CA VAL A 519 -12.91 -16.29 25.77
C VAL A 519 -13.82 -15.42 26.63
N ALA A 520 -13.91 -15.71 27.93
CA ALA A 520 -14.68 -14.91 28.87
C ALA A 520 -13.98 -13.55 29.13
N GLY A 521 -14.71 -12.45 28.98
CA GLY A 521 -14.20 -11.10 29.31
C GLY A 521 -14.59 -9.95 28.37
N ALA A 522 -15.39 -10.18 27.32
CA ALA A 522 -15.88 -9.09 26.47
C ALA A 522 -17.00 -8.26 27.18
N PRO A 523 -17.01 -6.93 27.07
CA PRO A 523 -18.10 -6.12 27.62
C PRO A 523 -19.42 -6.37 26.85
N PRO A 524 -20.58 -6.29 27.52
CA PRO A 524 -21.88 -6.55 26.90
C PRO A 524 -22.19 -5.48 25.84
N GLY A 525 -22.07 -5.86 24.57
CA GLY A 525 -22.30 -4.98 23.42
C GLY A 525 -21.57 -5.43 22.14
N ALA A 526 -20.44 -6.13 22.27
CA ALA A 526 -19.67 -6.67 21.15
C ALA A 526 -20.30 -7.95 20.56
N GLY A 527 -21.47 -7.83 19.94
CA GLY A 527 -22.19 -8.98 19.36
C GLY A 527 -23.46 -8.68 18.55
N ALA A 528 -23.86 -7.41 18.42
CA ALA A 528 -24.98 -7.04 17.55
C ALA A 528 -24.54 -7.15 16.07
N ALA A 529 -24.81 -8.28 15.44
CA ALA A 529 -24.88 -8.34 13.99
C ALA A 529 -25.95 -7.33 13.54
N TYR A 530 -25.53 -6.28 12.82
CA TYR A 530 -26.49 -5.35 12.21
C TYR A 530 -27.41 -6.16 11.30
N PRO A 531 -28.74 -5.94 11.34
CA PRO A 531 -29.65 -6.59 10.40
C PRO A 531 -29.20 -6.26 8.98
N ALA A 532 -29.19 -7.27 8.11
CA ALA A 532 -28.64 -7.17 6.75
C ALA A 532 -29.48 -6.23 5.88
N GLN A 533 -29.26 -4.93 6.03
CA GLN A 533 -29.79 -3.91 5.12
C GLN A 533 -29.19 -4.13 3.73
N ALA A 534 -30.04 -4.07 2.71
CA ALA A 534 -29.61 -4.18 1.33
C ALA A 534 -28.52 -3.14 1.01
N MET A 535 -27.39 -3.62 0.48
CA MET A 535 -26.24 -2.79 0.15
C MET A 535 -26.61 -1.73 -0.89
N ARG A 536 -26.38 -0.44 -0.58
CA ARG A 536 -26.67 0.66 -1.52
C ARG A 536 -25.59 0.71 -2.61
N ILE A 537 -25.96 0.49 -3.87
CA ILE A 537 -25.03 0.52 -5.02
C ILE A 537 -25.41 1.67 -5.95
N VAL A 538 -24.51 2.64 -6.14
CA VAL A 538 -24.73 3.85 -6.96
C VAL A 538 -23.61 4.03 -7.99
N HIS A 539 -23.96 4.57 -9.16
CA HIS A 539 -23.02 5.01 -10.20
C HIS A 539 -22.96 6.54 -10.23
N VAL A 540 -21.76 7.11 -10.33
CA VAL A 540 -21.52 8.56 -10.42
C VAL A 540 -20.50 8.89 -11.51
N PRO A 541 -20.54 10.09 -12.12
CA PRO A 541 -19.64 10.44 -13.23
C PRO A 541 -18.18 10.62 -12.80
N ASP A 542 -17.91 11.15 -11.60
CA ASP A 542 -16.60 11.65 -11.18
C ASP A 542 -16.39 11.58 -9.65
N ALA A 543 -15.23 12.06 -9.19
CA ALA A 543 -14.79 12.00 -7.80
C ALA A 543 -15.56 12.96 -6.88
N GLU A 544 -15.99 14.10 -7.42
CA GLU A 544 -16.76 15.15 -6.76
C GLU A 544 -18.20 14.68 -6.50
N ALA A 545 -18.86 14.09 -7.51
CA ALA A 545 -20.15 13.45 -7.35
C ALA A 545 -20.08 12.26 -6.38
N ALA A 546 -18.99 11.48 -6.40
CA ALA A 546 -18.76 10.42 -5.42
C ALA A 546 -18.65 10.97 -3.99
N ALA A 547 -17.97 12.11 -3.79
CA ALA A 547 -17.83 12.75 -2.48
C ALA A 547 -19.16 13.29 -1.97
N ALA A 548 -19.95 13.94 -2.83
CA ALA A 548 -21.27 14.46 -2.49
C ALA A 548 -22.26 13.35 -2.12
N GLU A 549 -22.31 12.27 -2.91
CA GLU A 549 -23.14 11.10 -2.64
C GLU A 549 -22.74 10.43 -1.31
N LEU A 550 -21.44 10.18 -1.10
CA LEU A 550 -20.91 9.57 0.11
C LEU A 550 -21.17 10.44 1.36
N ALA A 551 -21.04 11.76 1.27
CA ALA A 551 -21.32 12.68 2.37
C ALA A 551 -22.77 12.56 2.88
N GLY A 552 -23.73 12.21 2.02
CA GLY A 552 -25.11 11.92 2.41
C GLY A 552 -25.32 10.57 3.10
N TRP A 553 -24.32 9.67 3.10
CA TRP A 553 -24.40 8.32 3.68
C TRP A 553 -23.70 8.23 5.04
N LEU A 554 -22.62 9.00 5.21
CA LEU A 554 -21.73 8.94 6.36
C LEU A 554 -22.37 9.42 7.66
N ARG A 555 -21.96 8.78 8.75
CA ARG A 555 -22.27 9.11 10.14
C ARG A 555 -21.00 8.92 10.98
N PRO A 556 -20.93 9.54 12.17
CA PRO A 556 -19.84 9.32 13.12
C PRO A 556 -19.55 7.83 13.33
N GLY A 557 -18.27 7.46 13.34
CA GLY A 557 -17.83 6.07 13.51
C GLY A 557 -17.74 5.19 12.25
N ASP A 558 -18.18 5.64 11.07
CA ASP A 558 -18.12 4.84 9.83
C ASP A 558 -16.69 4.63 9.28
N ALA A 559 -16.52 3.68 8.35
CA ALA A 559 -15.28 3.46 7.63
C ALA A 559 -15.48 3.57 6.10
N VAL A 560 -14.52 4.18 5.40
CA VAL A 560 -14.53 4.40 3.95
C VAL A 560 -13.25 3.88 3.31
N LEU A 561 -13.37 3.12 2.23
CA LEU A 561 -12.28 2.82 1.30
C LEU A 561 -12.47 3.62 0.00
N VAL A 562 -11.45 4.37 -0.42
CA VAL A 562 -11.43 5.04 -1.72
C VAL A 562 -10.28 4.43 -2.53
N LYS A 563 -10.59 3.71 -3.61
CA LYS A 563 -9.58 2.97 -4.39
C LYS A 563 -9.86 2.96 -5.88
N GLY A 564 -8.88 3.40 -6.66
CA GLY A 564 -8.92 3.39 -8.12
C GLY A 564 -7.59 3.76 -8.74
N PRO A 565 -7.52 3.85 -10.07
CA PRO A 565 -6.37 4.43 -10.76
C PRO A 565 -6.43 5.96 -10.69
N ARG A 566 -5.28 6.61 -10.44
CA ARG A 566 -5.16 8.08 -10.35
C ARG A 566 -5.71 8.83 -11.57
N ALA A 567 -5.75 8.18 -12.74
CA ALA A 567 -6.39 8.72 -13.95
C ALA A 567 -7.89 9.02 -13.79
N MET A 568 -8.53 8.55 -12.71
CA MET A 568 -9.92 8.83 -12.33
C MET A 568 -10.07 9.92 -11.25
N GLY A 569 -8.97 10.44 -10.69
CA GLY A 569 -9.00 11.51 -9.68
C GLY A 569 -9.65 11.15 -8.34
N LEU A 570 -9.87 9.85 -8.05
CA LEU A 570 -10.58 9.42 -6.84
C LEU A 570 -9.85 9.80 -5.55
N GLU A 571 -8.56 10.16 -5.59
CA GLU A 571 -7.87 10.75 -4.44
C GLU A 571 -8.64 11.96 -3.87
N ARG A 572 -9.29 12.73 -4.75
CA ARG A 572 -10.10 13.90 -4.41
C ARG A 572 -11.36 13.52 -3.61
N THR A 573 -11.94 12.35 -3.85
CA THR A 573 -13.11 11.89 -3.06
C THR A 573 -12.74 11.77 -1.59
N ALA A 574 -11.58 11.17 -1.28
CA ALA A 574 -11.11 11.04 0.10
C ALA A 574 -10.75 12.41 0.70
N GLU A 575 -10.08 13.29 -0.05
CA GLU A 575 -9.69 14.62 0.42
C GLU A 575 -10.90 15.51 0.73
N LEU A 576 -11.95 15.49 -0.11
CA LEU A 576 -13.22 16.17 0.15
C LEU A 576 -13.95 15.61 1.38
N VAL A 577 -13.99 14.28 1.54
CA VAL A 577 -14.60 13.63 2.72
C VAL A 577 -13.83 13.94 4.01
N LEU A 578 -12.52 14.21 3.93
CA LEU A 578 -11.70 14.64 5.06
C LEU A 578 -11.82 16.16 5.36
N GLY A 579 -12.60 16.91 4.59
CA GLY A 579 -12.77 18.36 4.76
C GLY A 579 -11.65 19.19 4.13
N GLY A 580 -10.82 18.59 3.27
CA GLY A 580 -9.87 19.33 2.45
C GLY A 580 -10.59 20.22 1.45
N ALA A 581 -10.14 21.47 1.31
CA ALA A 581 -10.60 22.34 0.24
C ALA A 581 -10.25 21.72 -1.12
N ALA A 582 -11.14 21.87 -2.10
CA ALA A 582 -10.85 21.52 -3.48
C ALA A 582 -9.68 22.38 -3.99
N GLN A 583 -8.50 21.78 -4.15
CA GLN A 583 -7.33 22.39 -4.80
C GLN A 583 -7.55 22.49 -6.32
#